data_AF-A0A2U1QM33-F1
#
_entry.id   AF-A0A2U1QM33-F1
#
_cell.length_a   1.000
_cell.length_b   1.000
_cell.length_c   1.000
_cell.angle_alpha   90.00
_cell.angle_beta   90.00
_cell.angle_gamma   90.00
#
_symmetry.space_group_name_H-M   'P 1'
#
loop_
_entity.id
_entity.type
_entity.pdbx_description
1 polymer ?
#
loop_
_entity_poly.entity_id
_entity_poly.type
_entity_poly.pdbx_seq_one_letter_code
_entity_poly.pdbx_strand_id
1 'polypeptide(L)'
;MVIVRFGEVAVITNYGFDIVKKIKSDGLTPKTTYACYLVYKSTEDQPVLAISYPFQNLDYRYIYLVSPPDTPIIGQKLDQNAHGPLNRPKPNSVPRKRSDGWMEVKVEEFETPSSAETIYVDVWLKNPDYDSLSGLIIQSIELRPIVKPRRFRPGTVVLREIRKYQKSTELLTRKLPFQRLVREIAQDFKTDLRFQSSAVAALQEASEAYLLARRIRGERA
;
A
#
# COMPACT_ATOMS: atom_id res chain seq x y z
N MET A 1 19.60 0.74 6.79
CA MET A 1 19.11 -0.61 6.44
C MET A 1 20.02 -1.58 7.16
N VAL A 2 19.47 -2.47 7.98
CA VAL A 2 20.27 -3.47 8.69
C VAL A 2 20.06 -4.80 7.98
N ILE A 3 21.14 -5.34 7.41
CA ILE A 3 21.13 -6.65 6.76
C ILE A 3 21.74 -7.65 7.74
N VAL A 4 20.99 -8.70 8.04
CA VAL A 4 21.51 -9.82 8.82
C VAL A 4 21.58 -11.01 7.89
N ARG A 5 22.80 -11.32 7.44
CA ARG A 5 23.07 -12.54 6.66
C ARG A 5 23.18 -13.73 7.59
N PHE A 6 22.64 -14.86 7.17
CA PHE A 6 23.06 -16.14 7.72
C PHE A 6 24.49 -16.37 7.20
N GLY A 7 25.41 -16.78 8.08
CA GLY A 7 26.82 -17.01 7.69
C GLY A 7 26.95 -18.02 6.54
N GLU A 8 25.95 -18.89 6.40
CA GLU A 8 25.74 -19.81 5.28
C GLU A 8 24.28 -19.73 4.81
N VAL A 9 24.03 -20.08 3.56
CA VAL A 9 22.68 -20.19 3.01
C VAL A 9 21.98 -21.40 3.63
N ALA A 10 20.80 -21.20 4.21
CA ALA A 10 20.02 -22.29 4.78
C ALA A 10 19.15 -22.95 3.71
N VAL A 11 19.19 -24.29 3.63
CA VAL A 11 18.30 -25.11 2.80
C VAL A 11 17.33 -25.81 3.71
N ILE A 12 16.02 -25.61 3.50
CA ILE A 12 14.98 -26.20 4.33
C ILE A 12 14.46 -27.48 3.66
N THR A 13 14.36 -28.56 4.41
CA THR A 13 13.82 -29.86 3.95
C THR A 13 12.65 -30.35 4.80
N ASN A 14 12.35 -29.67 5.90
CA ASN A 14 11.22 -29.97 6.78
C ASN A 14 9.97 -29.16 6.38
N TYR A 15 8.82 -29.46 6.98
CA TYR A 15 7.56 -28.75 6.74
C TYR A 15 7.51 -27.34 7.37
N GLY A 16 8.49 -26.97 8.19
CA GLY A 16 8.55 -25.65 8.81
C GLY A 16 9.89 -25.37 9.47
N PHE A 17 10.10 -24.11 9.81
CA PHE A 17 11.30 -23.60 10.44
C PHE A 17 11.02 -22.29 11.17
N ASP A 18 11.83 -22.02 12.19
CA ASP A 18 11.88 -20.78 12.94
C ASP A 18 13.16 -20.01 12.61
N ILE A 19 13.04 -18.70 12.49
CA ILE A 19 14.19 -17.82 12.45
C ILE A 19 14.14 -16.91 13.67
N VAL A 20 14.89 -17.30 14.69
CA VAL A 20 15.12 -16.48 15.87
C VAL A 20 16.43 -15.72 15.70
N LYS A 21 16.37 -14.39 15.63
CA LYS A 21 17.56 -13.53 15.60
C LYS A 21 17.55 -12.50 16.72
N LYS A 22 18.60 -12.56 17.54
CA LYS A 22 18.97 -11.52 18.50
C LYS A 22 19.72 -10.40 17.77
N ILE A 23 19.19 -9.17 17.82
CA ILE A 23 19.77 -7.98 17.19
C ILE A 23 20.05 -6.94 18.27
N LYS A 24 21.31 -6.51 18.37
CA LYS A 24 21.67 -5.39 19.26
C LYS A 24 20.99 -4.12 18.77
N SER A 25 20.44 -3.34 19.69
CA SER A 25 19.66 -2.15 19.34
C SER A 25 20.53 -0.97 18.89
N ASP A 26 21.84 -0.99 19.13
CA ASP A 26 22.81 0.01 18.68
C ASP A 26 22.81 0.23 17.16
N GLY A 27 22.49 -0.82 16.39
CA GLY A 27 22.33 -0.74 14.93
C GLY A 27 20.95 -0.27 14.44
N LEU A 28 20.00 -0.03 15.35
CA LEU A 28 18.61 0.31 15.03
C LEU A 28 18.21 1.66 15.64
N THR A 29 17.47 2.46 14.89
CA THR A 29 16.97 3.74 15.40
C THR A 29 15.84 3.48 16.41
N PRO A 30 15.88 4.05 17.63
CA PRO A 30 14.79 3.92 18.60
C PRO A 30 13.47 4.53 18.10
N LYS A 31 12.33 4.09 18.65
CA LYS A 31 10.98 4.59 18.30
C LYS A 31 10.70 4.61 16.79
N THR A 32 11.23 3.62 16.08
CA THR A 32 11.14 3.51 14.64
C THR A 32 10.47 2.19 14.29
N THR A 33 9.45 2.24 13.44
CA THR A 33 8.85 1.02 12.90
C THR A 33 9.79 0.44 11.85
N TYR A 34 10.18 -0.82 11.99
CA TYR A 34 10.94 -1.57 10.99
C TYR A 34 10.05 -2.63 10.34
N ALA A 35 10.25 -2.81 9.03
CA ALA A 35 9.76 -3.95 8.28
C ALA A 35 10.86 -5.01 8.22
N CYS A 36 10.47 -6.26 8.48
CA CYS A 36 11.31 -7.43 8.31
C CYS A 36 11.04 -8.07 6.94
N TYR A 37 12.08 -8.24 6.14
CA TYR A 37 12.02 -8.90 4.83
C TYR A 37 12.83 -10.19 4.86
N LEU A 38 12.22 -11.28 4.38
CA LEU A 38 12.90 -12.53 4.10
C LEU A 38 13.44 -12.50 2.67
N VAL A 39 14.71 -12.81 2.48
CA VAL A 39 15.36 -12.93 1.16
C VAL A 39 15.65 -14.41 0.88
N TYR A 40 15.10 -14.93 -0.21
CA TYR A 40 15.09 -16.36 -0.49
C TYR A 40 15.06 -16.68 -2.00
N LYS A 41 15.28 -17.95 -2.34
CA LYS A 41 15.07 -18.57 -3.65
C LYS A 41 14.26 -19.85 -3.45
N SER A 42 13.45 -20.20 -4.44
CA SER A 42 12.80 -21.50 -4.54
C SER A 42 13.27 -22.18 -5.81
N THR A 43 13.63 -23.47 -5.74
CA THR A 43 13.97 -24.29 -6.91
C THR A 43 12.76 -25.03 -7.49
N GLU A 44 11.65 -25.06 -6.76
CA GLU A 44 10.39 -25.69 -7.18
C GLU A 44 9.35 -24.62 -7.53
N ASP A 45 8.45 -24.94 -8.48
CA ASP A 45 7.36 -24.07 -8.97
C ASP A 45 6.23 -23.85 -7.93
N GLN A 46 6.34 -24.43 -6.73
CA GLN A 46 5.42 -24.28 -5.60
C GLN A 46 6.23 -24.45 -4.30
N PRO A 47 6.24 -23.48 -3.37
CA PRO A 47 5.25 -23.57 -2.30
C PRO A 47 4.67 -22.22 -1.84
N VAL A 48 3.39 -22.23 -1.50
CA VAL A 48 2.75 -21.20 -0.68
C VAL A 48 3.10 -21.49 0.78
N LEU A 49 3.64 -20.53 1.54
CA LEU A 49 3.89 -20.72 2.98
C LEU A 49 2.85 -19.99 3.84
N ALA A 50 2.61 -20.48 5.06
CA ALA A 50 1.95 -19.68 6.08
C ALA A 50 2.97 -19.15 7.10
N ILE A 51 2.84 -17.87 7.46
CA ILE A 51 3.44 -17.36 8.70
C ILE A 51 2.45 -17.63 9.83
N SER A 52 2.94 -18.23 10.90
CA SER A 52 2.22 -18.39 12.16
C SER A 52 2.86 -17.47 13.19
N TYR A 53 2.09 -16.76 14.01
CA TYR A 53 2.63 -16.08 15.21
C TYR A 53 2.48 -17.00 16.43
N PRO A 54 3.48 -17.07 17.33
CA PRO A 54 3.44 -18.02 18.44
C PRO A 54 2.65 -17.53 19.66
N PHE A 55 2.18 -16.28 19.72
CA PHE A 55 1.55 -15.75 20.93
C PHE A 55 0.23 -15.01 20.70
N GLN A 56 -0.82 -15.66 21.18
CA GLN A 56 -2.19 -15.21 21.45
C GLN A 56 -3.08 -14.90 20.22
N ASN A 57 -4.06 -15.79 20.06
CA ASN A 57 -5.13 -15.85 19.06
C ASN A 57 -4.75 -16.56 17.75
N LEU A 58 -5.64 -17.45 17.31
CA LEU A 58 -5.58 -18.35 16.14
C LEU A 58 -5.54 -17.61 14.78
N ASP A 59 -4.89 -16.45 14.72
CA ASP A 59 -4.83 -15.59 13.55
C ASP A 59 -3.55 -15.92 12.75
N TYR A 60 -3.68 -16.89 11.85
CA TYR A 60 -2.62 -17.24 10.89
C TYR A 60 -2.61 -16.21 9.76
N ARG A 61 -1.42 -15.69 9.42
CA ARG A 61 -1.28 -14.83 8.23
C ARG A 61 -0.54 -15.60 7.14
N TYR A 62 -1.26 -15.95 6.09
CA TYR A 62 -0.66 -16.54 4.89
C TYR A 62 0.20 -15.50 4.17
N ILE A 63 1.41 -15.90 3.79
CA ILE A 63 2.27 -15.14 2.87
C ILE A 63 2.66 -16.00 1.69
N TYR A 64 2.50 -15.46 0.50
CA TYR A 64 2.93 -16.19 -0.69
C TYR A 64 4.45 -16.08 -0.74
N LEU A 65 5.14 -17.17 -1.11
CA LEU A 65 6.56 -17.14 -1.51
C LEU A 65 6.74 -17.23 -3.02
N VAL A 66 5.63 -17.28 -3.74
CA VAL A 66 5.60 -17.19 -5.19
C VAL A 66 4.83 -15.91 -5.52
N SER A 67 5.32 -15.11 -6.47
CA SER A 67 4.48 -14.04 -7.01
C SER A 67 3.22 -14.71 -7.56
N PRO A 68 1.99 -14.25 -7.20
CA PRO A 68 0.82 -14.73 -7.91
C PRO A 68 1.07 -14.49 -9.40
N PRO A 69 0.82 -15.46 -10.31
CA PRO A 69 0.70 -15.09 -11.71
C PRO A 69 -0.33 -13.94 -11.78
N ASP A 70 -0.20 -13.04 -12.74
CA ASP A 70 -1.10 -11.87 -12.92
C ASP A 70 -2.59 -12.23 -13.09
N THR A 71 -2.92 -13.52 -12.96
CA THR A 71 -4.23 -14.16 -13.00
C THR A 71 -4.51 -14.86 -11.66
N PRO A 72 -5.65 -14.61 -10.98
CA PRO A 72 -6.02 -15.40 -9.82
C PRO A 72 -6.11 -16.88 -10.24
N ILE A 73 -5.29 -17.74 -9.65
CA ILE A 73 -5.37 -19.18 -9.86
C ILE A 73 -6.70 -19.64 -9.25
N ILE A 74 -7.74 -19.81 -10.08
CA ILE A 74 -8.96 -20.54 -9.70
C ILE A 74 -8.61 -22.03 -9.79
N GLY A 75 -7.75 -22.47 -8.87
CA GLY A 75 -7.38 -23.85 -8.67
C GLY A 75 -8.41 -24.53 -7.76
N GLN A 76 -8.60 -25.83 -7.97
CA GLN A 76 -9.58 -26.62 -7.24
C GLN A 76 -9.17 -26.73 -5.76
N LYS A 77 -9.80 -25.90 -4.92
CA LYS A 77 -9.75 -25.87 -3.45
C LYS A 77 -8.42 -25.44 -2.79
N LEU A 78 -7.90 -24.24 -3.11
CA LEU A 78 -7.19 -23.44 -2.09
C LEU A 78 -8.21 -22.47 -1.45
N ASP A 79 -8.58 -22.78 -0.20
CA ASP A 79 -9.49 -22.05 0.68
C ASP A 79 -10.95 -21.89 0.22
N GLN A 80 -11.84 -22.71 0.80
CA GLN A 80 -13.29 -22.43 0.82
C GLN A 80 -13.65 -21.11 1.53
N ASN A 81 -12.66 -20.36 2.06
CA ASN A 81 -12.81 -19.12 2.82
C ASN A 81 -12.07 -17.91 2.21
N ALA A 82 -11.53 -18.01 0.99
CA ALA A 82 -10.83 -16.89 0.32
C ALA A 82 -11.76 -15.75 -0.15
N HIS A 83 -13.09 -15.94 -0.07
CA HIS A 83 -14.07 -14.90 -0.40
C HIS A 83 -14.30 -13.87 0.73
N GLY A 84 -13.66 -14.04 1.89
CA GLY A 84 -13.73 -13.09 3.01
C GLY A 84 -12.75 -11.91 2.83
N PRO A 85 -13.19 -10.64 2.99
CA PRO A 85 -12.31 -9.47 2.89
C PRO A 85 -11.16 -9.44 3.91
N LEU A 86 -11.26 -10.22 5.01
CA LEU A 86 -10.23 -10.41 6.03
C LEU A 86 -9.05 -11.27 5.56
N ASN A 87 -9.28 -12.20 4.61
CA ASN A 87 -8.28 -13.18 4.17
C ASN A 87 -7.52 -12.73 2.91
N ARG A 88 -7.81 -11.53 2.37
CA ARG A 88 -7.07 -11.01 1.22
C ARG A 88 -5.63 -10.70 1.62
N PRO A 89 -4.62 -11.12 0.84
CA PRO A 89 -3.24 -10.74 1.09
C PRO A 89 -3.14 -9.21 1.06
N LYS A 90 -2.64 -8.59 2.14
CA LYS A 90 -2.39 -7.16 2.13
C LYS A 90 -1.32 -6.88 1.06
N PRO A 91 -1.46 -5.83 0.23
CA PRO A 91 -0.54 -5.57 -0.90
C PRO A 91 0.93 -5.44 -0.50
N ASN A 92 1.22 -5.17 0.79
CA ASN A 92 2.57 -5.06 1.33
C ASN A 92 3.24 -6.41 1.66
N SER A 93 2.60 -7.56 1.45
CA SER A 93 3.17 -8.91 1.68
C SER A 93 3.21 -9.77 0.41
N VAL A 94 3.40 -9.13 -0.76
CA VAL A 94 3.56 -9.81 -2.04
C VAL A 94 5.05 -10.03 -2.31
N PRO A 95 5.48 -11.25 -2.71
CA PRO A 95 6.84 -11.50 -3.16
C PRO A 95 7.25 -10.63 -4.32
N ARG A 96 8.49 -10.14 -4.27
CA ARG A 96 9.09 -9.35 -5.33
C ARG A 96 10.45 -9.91 -5.71
N LYS A 97 10.69 -10.02 -7.02
CA LYS A 97 12.01 -10.31 -7.56
C LYS A 97 12.94 -9.10 -7.44
N ARG A 98 14.14 -9.31 -6.91
CA ARG A 98 15.22 -8.33 -6.77
C ARG A 98 16.10 -8.31 -8.02
N SER A 99 16.94 -7.28 -8.15
CA SER A 99 17.91 -7.14 -9.25
C SER A 99 19.02 -8.20 -9.23
N ASP A 100 19.34 -8.75 -8.06
CA ASP A 100 20.32 -9.82 -7.84
C ASP A 100 19.76 -11.24 -8.14
N GLY A 101 18.51 -11.32 -8.58
CA GLY A 101 17.83 -12.58 -8.88
C GLY A 101 17.29 -13.34 -7.66
N TRP A 102 17.41 -12.79 -6.44
CA TRP A 102 16.72 -13.31 -5.26
C TRP A 102 15.28 -12.79 -5.18
N MET A 103 14.43 -13.48 -4.43
CA MET A 103 13.10 -13.01 -4.06
C MET A 103 13.15 -12.36 -2.69
N GLU A 104 12.31 -11.35 -2.47
CA GLU A 104 12.03 -10.82 -1.15
C GLU A 104 10.54 -10.78 -0.86
N VAL A 105 10.18 -11.03 0.40
CA VAL A 105 8.82 -10.83 0.89
C VAL A 105 8.86 -10.22 2.28
N LYS A 106 7.92 -9.31 2.56
CA LYS A 106 7.77 -8.74 3.88
C LYS A 106 7.04 -9.71 4.79
N VAL A 107 7.66 -10.09 5.89
CA VAL A 107 7.13 -11.07 6.84
C VAL A 107 6.51 -10.41 8.07
N GLU A 108 7.09 -9.30 8.55
CA GLU A 108 6.67 -8.69 9.81
C GLU A 108 6.92 -7.17 9.86
N GLU A 109 6.21 -6.48 10.74
CA GLU A 109 6.49 -5.12 11.18
C GLU A 109 6.59 -5.10 12.71
N PHE A 110 7.62 -4.45 13.24
CA PHE A 110 7.75 -4.22 14.68
C PHE A 110 8.25 -2.81 14.96
N GLU A 111 7.99 -2.30 16.15
CA GLU A 111 8.49 -1.01 16.60
C GLU A 111 9.65 -1.18 17.56
N THR A 112 10.74 -0.43 17.33
CA THR A 112 11.89 -0.46 18.22
C THR A 112 11.56 0.25 19.54
N PRO A 113 11.84 -0.38 20.70
CA PRO A 113 11.63 0.25 21.99
C PRO A 113 12.53 1.47 22.18
N SER A 114 12.18 2.29 23.17
CA SER A 114 12.91 3.53 23.45
C SER A 114 14.28 3.31 24.11
N SER A 115 14.47 2.20 24.81
CA SER A 115 15.61 1.99 25.71
C SER A 115 16.15 0.55 25.75
N ALA A 116 15.58 -0.41 25.02
CA ALA A 116 16.09 -1.78 25.09
C ALA A 116 17.45 -1.87 24.39
N GLU A 117 18.39 -2.58 25.00
CA GLU A 117 19.73 -2.85 24.44
C GLU A 117 19.71 -3.94 23.36
N THR A 118 18.67 -4.76 23.31
CA THR A 118 18.56 -5.87 22.36
C THR A 118 17.10 -6.14 22.01
N ILE A 119 16.84 -6.36 20.73
CA ILE A 119 15.54 -6.76 20.18
C ILE A 119 15.66 -8.18 19.65
N TYR A 120 14.62 -8.97 19.87
CA TYR A 120 14.47 -10.28 19.24
C TYR A 120 13.51 -10.14 18.07
N VAL A 121 13.95 -10.59 16.90
CA VAL A 121 13.10 -10.78 15.73
C VAL A 121 12.90 -12.28 15.61
N ASP A 122 11.64 -12.71 15.66
CA ASP A 122 11.28 -14.12 15.69
C ASP A 122 10.24 -14.40 14.60
N VAL A 123 10.64 -15.12 13.56
CA VAL A 123 9.83 -15.38 12.37
C VAL A 123 9.59 -16.88 12.24
N TRP A 124 8.34 -17.31 12.42
CA TRP A 124 7.95 -18.71 12.30
C TRP A 124 7.25 -18.96 10.96
N LEU A 125 7.81 -19.87 10.18
CA LEU A 125 7.33 -20.21 8.83
C LEU A 125 7.02 -21.70 8.76
N LYS A 126 5.82 -22.05 8.30
CA LYS A 126 5.43 -23.45 8.12
C LYS A 126 4.56 -23.64 6.87
N ASN A 127 4.65 -24.83 6.31
CA ASN A 127 3.69 -25.33 5.35
C ASN A 127 2.37 -25.66 6.08
N PRO A 128 1.22 -25.08 5.69
CA PRO A 128 -0.08 -25.46 6.25
C PRO A 128 -0.41 -26.94 6.05
N ASP A 129 -0.02 -27.49 4.91
CA ASP A 129 -0.33 -28.85 4.51
C ASP A 129 0.67 -29.87 5.08
N TYR A 130 1.64 -29.40 5.87
CA TYR A 130 2.74 -30.18 6.42
C TYR A 130 3.64 -30.85 5.37
N ASP A 131 3.53 -30.44 4.10
CA ASP A 131 4.45 -30.87 3.05
C ASP A 131 5.85 -30.29 3.24
N SER A 132 6.85 -31.03 2.76
CA SER A 132 8.24 -30.60 2.80
C SER A 132 8.43 -29.25 2.12
N LEU A 133 9.29 -28.40 2.71
CA LEU A 133 9.72 -27.14 2.09
C LEU A 133 11.01 -27.32 1.27
N SER A 134 11.21 -28.52 0.72
CA SER A 134 12.36 -28.81 -0.14
C SER A 134 12.49 -27.77 -1.24
N GLY A 135 13.74 -27.39 -1.53
CA GLY A 135 14.02 -26.37 -2.55
C GLY A 135 13.86 -24.93 -2.09
N LEU A 136 13.38 -24.67 -0.86
CA LEU A 136 13.45 -23.34 -0.26
C LEU A 136 14.86 -23.06 0.26
N ILE A 137 15.43 -21.97 -0.25
CA ILE A 137 16.79 -21.52 0.03
C ILE A 137 16.72 -20.12 0.63
N ILE A 138 17.22 -19.92 1.85
CA ILE A 138 17.14 -18.64 2.56
C ILE A 138 18.53 -18.00 2.66
N GLN A 139 18.62 -16.75 2.21
CA GLN A 139 19.88 -15.99 2.21
C GLN A 139 20.02 -15.06 3.41
N SER A 140 18.98 -14.31 3.76
CA SER A 140 19.07 -13.29 4.82
C SER A 140 17.73 -12.79 5.31
N ILE A 141 17.76 -12.13 6.48
CA ILE A 141 16.72 -11.23 6.93
C ILE A 141 17.21 -9.79 6.81
N GLU A 142 16.41 -8.95 6.17
CA GLU A 142 16.69 -7.52 6.02
C GLU A 142 15.67 -6.67 6.79
N LEU A 143 16.18 -5.80 7.66
CA LEU A 143 15.37 -4.83 8.40
C LEU A 143 15.44 -3.46 7.72
N ARG A 144 14.27 -2.94 7.36
CA ARG A 144 14.12 -1.63 6.69
C ARG A 144 13.22 -0.71 7.51
N PRO A 145 13.67 0.51 7.87
CA PRO A 145 12.82 1.46 8.59
C PRO A 145 11.65 1.89 7.68
N ILE A 146 10.44 1.93 8.26
CA ILE A 146 9.23 2.39 7.60
C ILE A 146 9.06 3.87 7.91
N VAL A 147 9.18 4.71 6.89
CA VAL A 147 8.80 6.12 7.00
C VAL A 147 7.29 6.23 6.80
N LYS A 148 6.55 6.43 7.90
CA LYS A 148 5.11 6.69 7.81
C LYS A 148 4.91 8.06 7.12
N PRO A 149 4.14 8.15 6.03
CA PRO A 149 3.91 9.43 5.36
C PRO A 149 3.22 10.39 6.33
N ARG A 150 3.74 11.61 6.43
CA ARG A 150 3.17 12.61 7.34
C ARG A 150 1.77 13.00 6.88
N ARG A 151 0.76 12.55 7.62
CA ARG A 151 -0.63 12.99 7.40
C ARG A 151 -0.84 14.35 8.04
N PHE A 152 -1.35 15.30 7.26
CA PHE A 152 -1.81 16.58 7.82
C PHE A 152 -3.03 16.35 8.70
N ARG A 153 -3.17 17.14 9.78
CA ARG A 153 -4.37 17.09 10.60
C ARG A 153 -5.59 17.45 9.75
N PRO A 154 -6.77 16.84 10.00
CA PRO A 154 -8.01 17.26 9.38
C PRO A 154 -8.18 18.79 9.47
N GLY A 155 -8.61 19.42 8.38
CA GLY A 155 -8.74 20.87 8.28
C GLY A 155 -7.46 21.64 7.89
N THR A 156 -6.25 21.11 8.14
CA THR A 156 -5.01 21.84 7.76
C THR A 156 -4.89 22.05 6.25
N VAL A 157 -5.16 21.01 5.45
CA VAL A 157 -5.11 21.11 3.99
C VAL A 157 -6.23 22.02 3.47
N VAL A 158 -7.43 21.87 4.02
CA VAL A 158 -8.61 22.67 3.65
C VAL A 158 -8.37 24.16 3.92
N LEU A 159 -7.85 24.53 5.10
CA LEU A 159 -7.55 25.94 5.41
C LEU A 159 -6.47 26.52 4.50
N ARG A 160 -5.46 25.71 4.13
CA ARG A 160 -4.43 26.12 3.19
C ARG A 160 -5.01 26.35 1.79
N GLU A 161 -5.91 25.48 1.33
CA GLU A 161 -6.60 25.64 0.06
C GLU A 161 -7.52 26.86 0.07
N ILE A 162 -8.31 27.07 1.12
CA ILE A 162 -9.14 28.27 1.29
C ILE A 162 -8.29 29.54 1.17
N ARG A 163 -7.17 29.63 1.90
CA ARG A 163 -6.26 30.78 1.82
C ARG A 163 -5.65 30.96 0.44
N LYS A 164 -5.31 29.86 -0.24
CA LYS A 164 -4.80 29.89 -1.62
C LYS A 164 -5.86 30.49 -2.55
N TYR A 165 -7.08 29.95 -2.53
CA TYR A 165 -8.14 30.35 -3.45
C TYR A 165 -8.73 31.73 -3.13
N GLN A 166 -8.71 32.16 -1.87
CA GLN A 166 -9.08 33.54 -1.50
C GLN A 166 -8.06 34.58 -1.98
N LYS A 167 -6.81 34.18 -2.22
CA LYS A 167 -5.75 35.08 -2.71
C LYS A 167 -5.69 35.14 -4.24
N SER A 168 -6.20 34.14 -4.93
CA SER A 168 -6.19 34.04 -6.39
C SER A 168 -7.54 34.47 -6.98
N THR A 169 -7.50 34.89 -8.25
CA THR A 169 -8.69 35.12 -9.09
C THR A 169 -8.83 34.07 -10.19
N GLU A 170 -8.18 32.90 -10.03
CA GLU A 170 -8.24 31.82 -11.01
C GLU A 170 -9.63 31.18 -11.03
N LEU A 171 -10.16 30.94 -12.25
CA LEU A 171 -11.40 30.19 -12.43
C LEU A 171 -11.18 28.75 -12.01
N LEU A 172 -12.09 28.21 -11.20
CA LEU A 172 -12.00 26.89 -10.59
C LEU A 172 -12.52 25.78 -11.51
N THR A 173 -13.42 26.12 -12.44
CA THR A 173 -13.97 25.17 -13.40
C THR A 173 -13.08 25.07 -14.63
N ARG A 174 -12.88 23.85 -15.13
CA ARG A 174 -12.13 23.64 -16.36
C ARG A 174 -12.89 24.23 -17.56
N LYS A 175 -12.19 25.01 -18.39
CA LYS A 175 -12.77 25.74 -19.54
C LYS A 175 -13.49 24.83 -20.55
N LEU A 176 -12.89 23.71 -20.95
CA LEU A 176 -13.45 22.84 -21.99
C LEU A 176 -14.76 22.15 -21.57
N PRO A 177 -14.86 21.51 -20.38
CA PRO A 177 -16.13 20.99 -19.89
C PRO A 177 -17.20 22.07 -19.75
N PHE A 178 -16.86 23.25 -19.22
CA PHE A 178 -17.80 24.37 -19.10
C PHE A 178 -18.32 24.83 -20.47
N GLN A 179 -17.43 24.98 -21.45
CA GLN A 179 -17.80 25.32 -22.83
C GLN A 179 -18.73 24.27 -23.46
N ARG A 180 -18.48 22.98 -23.23
CA ARG A 180 -19.36 21.90 -23.72
C ARG A 180 -20.75 22.01 -23.12
N LEU A 181 -20.83 22.23 -21.81
CA LEU A 181 -22.10 22.43 -21.10
C LEU A 181 -22.89 23.64 -21.62
N VAL A 182 -22.21 24.77 -21.85
CA VAL A 182 -22.85 25.97 -22.43
C VAL A 182 -23.47 25.66 -23.79
N ARG A 183 -22.76 24.89 -24.64
CA ARG A 183 -23.25 24.53 -25.97
C ARG A 183 -24.39 23.52 -25.93
N GLU A 184 -24.31 22.56 -25.03
CA GLU A 184 -25.37 21.57 -24.77
C GLU A 184 -26.67 22.28 -24.39
N ILE A 185 -26.64 23.14 -23.37
CA ILE A 185 -27.81 23.90 -22.93
C ILE A 185 -28.35 24.80 -24.05
N ALA A 186 -27.47 25.48 -24.78
CA ALA A 186 -27.89 26.40 -25.84
C ALA A 186 -28.57 25.69 -27.01
N GLN A 187 -28.19 24.45 -27.30
CA GLN A 187 -28.74 23.66 -28.39
C GLN A 187 -30.25 23.40 -28.18
N ASP A 188 -30.70 23.29 -26.93
CA ASP A 188 -32.11 23.09 -26.58
C ASP A 188 -32.99 24.31 -26.91
N PHE A 189 -32.38 25.51 -27.00
CA PHE A 189 -33.10 26.74 -27.34
C PHE A 189 -33.01 27.08 -28.82
N LYS A 190 -31.83 26.88 -29.43
CA LYS A 190 -31.61 27.16 -30.86
C LYS A 190 -30.42 26.37 -31.38
N THR A 191 -30.66 25.65 -32.48
CA THR A 191 -29.61 24.89 -33.17
C THR A 191 -28.62 25.82 -33.89
N ASP A 192 -27.40 25.32 -34.09
CA ASP A 192 -26.34 25.96 -34.91
C ASP A 192 -25.82 27.32 -34.40
N LEU A 193 -25.95 27.56 -33.09
CA LEU A 193 -25.38 28.75 -32.45
C LEU A 193 -23.85 28.71 -32.42
N ARG A 194 -23.24 29.84 -32.80
CA ARG A 194 -21.81 30.09 -32.64
C ARG A 194 -21.57 30.98 -31.42
N PHE A 195 -20.59 30.59 -30.63
CA PHE A 195 -20.18 31.32 -29.43
C PHE A 195 -18.83 31.99 -29.65
N GLN A 196 -18.76 33.29 -29.36
CA GLN A 196 -17.49 33.99 -29.21
C GLN A 196 -16.76 33.48 -27.96
N SER A 197 -15.43 33.43 -28.01
CA SER A 197 -14.61 32.97 -26.88
C SER A 197 -14.81 33.83 -25.62
N SER A 198 -14.93 35.15 -25.78
CA SER A 198 -15.22 36.09 -24.68
C SER A 198 -16.60 35.87 -24.07
N ALA A 199 -17.62 35.50 -24.86
CA ALA A 199 -18.95 35.22 -24.35
C ALA A 199 -18.94 34.00 -23.43
N VAL A 200 -18.24 32.93 -23.82
CA VAL A 200 -18.08 31.73 -22.97
C VAL A 200 -17.30 32.06 -21.70
N ALA A 201 -16.25 32.90 -21.78
CA ALA A 201 -15.49 33.34 -20.63
C ALA A 201 -16.34 34.16 -19.65
N ALA A 202 -17.14 35.12 -20.16
CA ALA A 202 -18.04 35.93 -19.34
C ALA A 202 -19.11 35.09 -18.64
N LEU A 203 -19.69 34.11 -19.35
CA LEU A 203 -20.62 33.14 -18.75
C LEU A 203 -19.95 32.34 -17.63
N GLN A 204 -18.70 31.95 -17.79
CA GLN A 204 -17.96 31.22 -16.77
C GLN A 204 -17.70 32.10 -15.54
N GLU A 205 -17.21 33.32 -15.73
CA GLU A 205 -16.96 34.28 -14.64
C GLU A 205 -18.23 34.55 -13.83
N ALA A 206 -19.34 34.85 -14.51
CA ALA A 206 -20.62 35.12 -13.87
C ALA A 206 -21.16 33.91 -13.10
N SER A 207 -21.04 32.71 -13.68
CA SER A 207 -21.51 31.47 -13.04
C SER A 207 -20.72 31.13 -11.77
N GLU A 208 -19.38 31.22 -11.82
CA GLU A 208 -18.54 30.94 -10.66
C GLU A 208 -18.74 31.99 -9.56
N ALA A 209 -18.82 33.28 -9.91
CA ALA A 209 -19.12 34.34 -8.96
C ALA A 209 -20.48 34.12 -8.26
N TYR A 210 -21.52 33.73 -9.02
CA TYR A 210 -22.83 33.42 -8.48
C TYR A 210 -22.79 32.23 -7.50
N LEU A 211 -22.13 31.13 -7.86
CA LEU A 211 -22.02 29.95 -7.01
C LEU A 211 -21.27 30.23 -5.70
N LEU A 212 -20.19 31.02 -5.77
CA LEU A 212 -19.42 31.44 -4.59
C LEU A 212 -20.24 32.34 -3.68
N ALA A 213 -20.92 33.36 -4.25
CA ALA A 213 -21.77 34.26 -3.48
C ALA A 213 -22.90 33.49 -2.77
N ARG A 214 -23.59 32.58 -3.48
CA ARG A 214 -24.63 31.73 -2.91
C ARG A 214 -24.09 30.88 -1.75
N ARG A 215 -22.91 30.29 -1.92
CA ARG A 215 -22.28 29.47 -0.87
C ARG A 215 -21.93 30.28 0.37
N ILE A 216 -21.42 31.50 0.19
CA ILE A 216 -21.04 32.40 1.30
C ILE A 216 -22.29 32.88 2.06
N ARG A 217 -23.38 33.18 1.35
CA ARG A 217 -24.65 33.61 1.96
C ARG A 217 -25.42 32.51 2.70
N GLY A 218 -25.00 31.25 2.59
CA GLY A 218 -25.63 30.15 3.30
C GLY A 218 -27.02 29.75 2.78
N GLU A 219 -27.40 30.23 1.59
CA GLU A 219 -28.63 29.83 0.91
C GLU A 219 -28.54 28.34 0.54
N ARG A 220 -29.28 27.49 1.26
CA ARG A 220 -29.47 26.08 0.90
C ARG A 220 -30.50 25.98 -0.23
N ALA A 221 -30.31 25.01 -1.11
CA ALA A 221 -31.33 24.62 -2.09
C ALA A 221 -32.59 24.09 -1.40
#